data_AF-A0A2E8WKT2-F1
#
_entry.id   AF-A0A2E8WKT2-F1
#
_cell.length_a   1.000
_cell.length_b   1.000
_cell.length_c   1.000
_cell.angle_alpha   90.00
_cell.angle_beta   90.00
_cell.angle_gamma   90.00
#
_symmetry.space_group_name_H-M   'P 1'
#
loop_
_entity.id
_entity.type
_entity.pdbx_description
1 polymer ?
#
loop_
_entity_poly.entity_id
_entity_poly.type
_entity_poly.pdbx_seq_one_letter_code
_entity_poly.pdbx_strand_id
1 'polypeptide(L)'
;MILSGTTRAILQLLRLISSLVCLVVYLRADTSRITYRSTYPVLTLLIGIVLLNTAVHSALEPDPIQTTNFMMLLLGAGSTFLCTKGFAMSVSLTVGSWILVAAMFGGEGNWRHFAIAIFATTVLAVVIQEVQQRALTRLQQSLIVQEDS
;
A
#
# COMPACT_ATOMS: atom_id res chain seq x y z
N MET A 1 -20.03 21.34 -4.95
CA MET A 1 -19.18 22.34 -4.25
C MET A 1 -17.95 22.59 -5.13
N ILE A 2 -17.86 23.76 -5.78
CA ILE A 2 -16.86 24.05 -6.82
C ILE A 2 -15.52 24.36 -6.12
N LEU A 3 -14.60 23.40 -6.04
CA LEU A 3 -13.21 23.68 -5.67
C LEU A 3 -12.63 24.66 -6.71
N SER A 4 -12.14 25.80 -6.23
CA SER A 4 -11.46 26.82 -7.05
C SER A 4 -10.30 26.21 -7.83
N GLY A 5 -10.02 26.74 -9.03
CA GLY A 5 -8.98 26.21 -9.92
C GLY A 5 -7.59 26.13 -9.28
N THR A 6 -7.31 26.99 -8.30
CA THR A 6 -6.09 26.99 -7.49
C THR A 6 -5.97 25.76 -6.60
N THR A 7 -7.05 25.29 -5.97
CA THR A 7 -7.01 24.07 -5.14
C THR A 7 -6.68 22.86 -6.02
N ARG A 8 -7.32 22.77 -7.20
CA ARG A 8 -7.04 21.68 -8.17
C ARG A 8 -5.58 21.66 -8.62
N ALA A 9 -4.99 22.83 -8.89
CA ALA A 9 -3.59 22.94 -9.29
C ALA A 9 -2.61 22.53 -8.18
N ILE A 10 -2.85 22.94 -6.93
CA ILE A 10 -2.03 22.55 -5.76
C ILE A 10 -2.04 21.02 -5.58
N LEU A 11 -3.20 20.41 -5.78
CA LEU A 11 -3.39 18.98 -5.61
C LEU A 11 -2.80 18.17 -6.77
N GLN A 12 -2.84 18.69 -7.99
CA GLN A 12 -2.13 18.12 -9.14
C GLN A 12 -0.61 18.18 -8.96
N LEU A 13 -0.08 19.30 -8.44
CA LEU A 13 1.32 19.42 -8.07
C LEU A 13 1.70 18.41 -6.98
N LEU A 14 0.85 18.21 -5.97
CA LEU A 14 1.08 17.19 -4.94
C LEU A 14 1.17 15.78 -5.56
N ARG A 15 0.30 15.45 -6.52
CA ARG A 15 0.33 14.16 -7.24
C ARG A 15 1.60 13.96 -8.05
N LEU A 16 2.00 14.99 -8.79
CA LEU A 16 3.21 14.97 -9.61
C LEU A 16 4.46 14.83 -8.74
N ILE A 17 4.52 15.55 -7.62
CA ILE A 17 5.62 15.44 -6.66
C ILE A 17 5.64 14.04 -6.04
N SER A 18 4.49 13.49 -5.65
CA SER A 18 4.40 12.13 -5.08
C SER A 18 4.89 11.07 -6.08
N SER A 19 4.45 11.16 -7.34
CA SER A 19 4.85 10.26 -8.42
C SER A 19 6.33 10.39 -8.76
N LEU A 20 6.86 11.62 -8.81
CA LEU A 20 8.26 11.90 -9.05
C LEU A 20 9.13 11.37 -7.92
N VAL A 21 8.71 11.50 -6.66
CA VAL A 21 9.42 10.94 -5.51
C VAL A 21 9.43 9.41 -5.56
N CYS A 22 8.29 8.76 -5.87
CA CYS A 22 8.27 7.31 -6.08
C CYS A 22 9.22 6.87 -7.21
N LEU A 23 9.23 7.60 -8.33
CA LEU A 23 10.11 7.31 -9.46
C LEU A 23 11.59 7.52 -9.09
N VAL A 24 11.93 8.60 -8.38
CA VAL A 24 13.29 8.87 -7.92
C VAL A 24 13.74 7.82 -6.91
N VAL A 25 12.88 7.39 -5.98
CA VAL A 25 13.18 6.31 -5.03
C VAL A 25 13.38 4.99 -5.77
N TYR A 26 12.57 4.68 -6.78
CA TYR A 26 12.75 3.49 -7.63
C TYR A 26 14.06 3.54 -8.42
N LEU A 27 14.37 4.67 -9.07
CA LEU A 27 15.60 4.83 -9.86
C LEU A 27 16.87 4.89 -9.00
N ARG A 28 16.76 5.36 -7.75
CA ARG A 28 17.86 5.41 -6.77
C ARG A 28 17.96 4.16 -5.91
N ALA A 29 16.96 3.29 -5.92
CA ALA A 29 17.03 1.98 -5.32
C ALA A 29 17.98 1.14 -6.18
N ASP A 30 19.27 1.22 -5.87
CA ASP A 30 20.27 0.33 -6.43
C ASP A 30 19.99 -1.09 -5.92
N THR A 31 19.25 -1.85 -6.75
CA THR A 31 18.80 -3.22 -6.48
C THR A 31 19.95 -4.16 -6.13
N SER A 32 21.20 -3.77 -6.41
CA SER A 32 22.40 -4.56 -6.11
C SER A 32 22.97 -4.35 -4.70
N ARG A 33 22.57 -3.28 -3.97
CA ARG A 33 23.17 -2.91 -2.66
C ARG A 33 22.20 -2.90 -1.48
N ILE A 34 20.96 -3.33 -1.65
CA ILE A 34 19.98 -3.33 -0.57
C ILE A 34 20.31 -4.47 0.41
N THR A 35 21.15 -4.16 1.40
CA THR A 35 21.38 -5.01 2.57
C THR A 35 20.04 -5.25 3.28
N TYR A 36 19.74 -6.51 3.62
CA TYR A 36 18.50 -7.02 4.25
C TYR A 36 17.90 -6.14 5.38
N ARG A 37 18.73 -5.35 6.08
CA ARG A 37 18.31 -4.44 7.17
C ARG A 37 17.70 -3.11 6.70
N SER A 38 17.99 -2.67 5.47
CA SER A 38 17.56 -1.36 4.93
C SER A 38 16.32 -1.42 4.04
N THR A 39 15.85 -2.62 3.69
CA THR A 39 14.68 -2.83 2.81
C THR A 39 13.37 -2.36 3.44
N TYR A 40 13.17 -2.61 4.73
CA TYR A 40 11.93 -2.30 5.46
C TYR A 40 11.59 -0.80 5.56
N PRO A 41 12.51 0.12 5.89
CA PRO A 41 12.19 1.54 5.94
C PRO A 41 11.87 2.13 4.55
N VAL A 42 12.56 1.70 3.50
CA VAL A 42 12.29 2.13 2.12
C VAL A 42 10.90 1.68 1.69
N LEU A 43 10.54 0.44 2.01
CA LEU A 43 9.22 -0.11 1.68
C LEU A 43 8.09 0.64 2.39
N THR A 44 8.30 0.92 3.68
CA THR A 44 7.34 1.65 4.51
C THR A 44 7.14 3.07 3.98
N LEU A 45 8.22 3.73 3.56
CA LEU A 45 8.17 5.07 2.97
C LEU A 45 7.44 5.07 1.63
N LEU A 46 7.73 4.11 0.75
CA LEU A 46 7.03 3.97 -0.54
C LEU A 46 5.53 3.73 -0.35
N ILE A 47 5.15 2.80 0.52
CA ILE A 47 3.76 2.51 0.84
C ILE A 47 3.07 3.73 1.45
N GLY A 48 3.75 4.46 2.34
CA GLY A 48 3.23 5.70 2.91
C GLY A 48 2.96 6.78 1.85
N ILE A 49 3.88 6.96 0.89
CA ILE A 49 3.70 7.94 -0.21
C ILE A 49 2.53 7.53 -1.10
N VAL A 50 2.45 6.27 -1.49
CA VAL A 50 1.35 5.76 -2.34
C VAL A 50 0.01 5.86 -1.61
N LEU A 51 -0.02 5.56 -0.30
CA LEU A 51 -1.21 5.72 0.53
C LEU A 51 -1.67 7.17 0.58
N LEU A 52 -0.76 8.10 0.85
CA LEU A 52 -1.07 9.53 0.92
C LEU A 52 -1.62 10.01 -0.43
N ASN A 53 -0.98 9.62 -1.53
CA ASN A 53 -1.44 9.95 -2.87
C ASN A 53 -2.86 9.42 -3.14
N THR A 54 -3.11 8.16 -2.76
CA THR A 54 -4.40 7.49 -2.95
C THR A 54 -5.50 8.11 -2.09
N ALA A 55 -5.22 8.37 -0.81
CA ALA A 55 -6.17 8.98 0.11
C ALA A 55 -6.52 10.41 -0.30
N VAL A 56 -5.52 11.21 -0.67
CA VAL A 56 -5.74 12.57 -1.18
C VAL A 56 -6.53 12.52 -2.49
N HIS A 57 -6.21 11.63 -3.43
CA HIS A 57 -6.99 11.50 -4.66
C HIS A 57 -8.47 11.20 -4.36
N SER A 58 -8.73 10.25 -3.46
CA SER A 58 -10.08 9.79 -3.14
C SER A 58 -10.88 10.82 -2.34
N ALA A 59 -10.23 11.63 -1.51
CA ALA A 59 -10.88 12.73 -0.81
C ALA A 59 -11.28 13.89 -1.73
N LEU A 60 -10.58 14.07 -2.86
CA LEU A 60 -10.81 15.19 -3.78
C LEU A 60 -11.83 14.89 -4.88
N GLU A 61 -11.82 13.65 -5.33
CA GLU A 61 -12.78 13.14 -6.30
C GLU A 61 -13.39 11.90 -5.65
N PRO A 62 -14.45 12.05 -4.84
CA PRO A 62 -15.01 10.94 -4.09
C PRO A 62 -15.78 9.99 -5.00
N ASP A 63 -15.04 9.12 -5.69
CA ASP A 63 -15.57 8.06 -6.53
C ASP A 63 -15.25 6.70 -5.88
N PRO A 64 -16.27 5.87 -5.59
CA PRO A 64 -16.08 4.51 -5.07
C PRO A 64 -15.04 3.68 -5.83
N ILE A 65 -14.88 3.92 -7.15
CA ILE A 65 -13.92 3.20 -8.00
C ILE A 65 -12.46 3.35 -7.53
N GLN A 66 -12.14 4.44 -6.84
CA GLN A 66 -10.80 4.69 -6.31
C GLN A 66 -10.43 3.76 -5.16
N THR A 67 -11.40 3.02 -4.60
CA THR A 67 -11.12 1.92 -3.66
C THR A 67 -10.15 0.89 -4.26
N THR A 68 -10.12 0.74 -5.58
CA THR A 68 -9.19 -0.14 -6.29
C THR A 68 -7.72 0.21 -6.00
N ASN A 69 -7.39 1.48 -5.81
CA ASN A 69 -6.02 1.91 -5.47
C ASN A 69 -5.62 1.44 -4.06
N PHE A 70 -6.55 1.49 -3.10
CA PHE A 70 -6.34 0.94 -1.76
C PHE A 70 -6.17 -0.58 -1.80
N MET A 71 -6.95 -1.27 -2.64
CA MET A 71 -6.82 -2.71 -2.86
C MET A 71 -5.44 -3.11 -3.40
N MET A 72 -4.93 -2.38 -4.41
CA MET A 72 -3.58 -2.61 -4.94
C MET A 72 -2.50 -2.41 -3.87
N LEU A 73 -2.66 -1.38 -3.02
CA LEU A 73 -1.72 -1.12 -1.92
C LEU A 73 -1.71 -2.25 -0.89
N LEU A 74 -2.88 -2.80 -0.55
CA LEU A 74 -2.99 -3.95 0.36
C LEU A 74 -2.31 -5.20 -0.22
N LEU A 75 -2.52 -5.50 -1.50
CA LEU A 75 -1.87 -6.62 -2.16
C LEU A 75 -0.35 -6.45 -2.21
N GLY A 76 0.13 -5.25 -2.55
CA GLY A 76 1.56 -4.92 -2.51
C GLY A 76 2.16 -5.03 -1.11
N ALA A 77 1.43 -4.60 -0.07
CA ALA A 77 1.88 -4.75 1.30
C ALA A 77 1.99 -6.24 1.70
N GLY A 78 1.01 -7.06 1.34
CA GLY A 78 1.00 -8.49 1.62
C GLY A 78 2.12 -9.26 0.91
N SER A 79 2.47 -8.86 -0.31
CA SER A 79 3.52 -9.50 -1.11
C SER A 79 4.94 -9.06 -0.78
N THR A 80 5.13 -8.05 0.07
CA THR A 80 6.44 -7.41 0.22
C THR A 80 6.89 -7.25 1.67
N PHE A 81 5.97 -7.13 2.64
CA PHE A 81 6.34 -7.09 4.05
C PHE A 81 6.56 -8.48 4.66
N LEU A 82 7.82 -8.81 4.92
CA LEU A 82 8.19 -10.03 5.63
C LEU A 82 7.97 -9.94 7.14
N CYS A 83 7.89 -8.73 7.71
CA CYS A 83 7.62 -8.53 9.13
C CYS A 83 6.12 -8.26 9.39
N THR A 84 5.53 -9.01 10.33
CA THR A 84 4.10 -8.89 10.67
C THR A 84 3.74 -7.50 11.17
N LYS A 85 4.65 -6.83 11.90
CA LYS A 85 4.43 -5.48 12.44
C LYS A 85 4.28 -4.43 11.32
N GLY A 86 5.17 -4.43 10.33
CA GLY A 86 5.14 -3.47 9.22
C GLY A 86 3.90 -3.65 8.35
N PHE A 87 3.55 -4.91 8.07
CA PHE A 87 2.32 -5.23 7.37
C PHE A 87 1.07 -4.80 8.15
N ALA A 88 0.97 -5.14 9.44
CA ALA A 88 -0.20 -4.78 10.26
C ALA A 88 -0.39 -3.25 10.31
N MET A 89 0.71 -2.49 10.44
CA MET A 89 0.68 -1.03 10.39
C MET A 89 0.21 -0.53 9.01
N SER A 90 0.74 -1.07 7.92
CA SER A 90 0.34 -0.73 6.55
C SER A 90 -1.14 -1.01 6.29
N VAL A 91 -1.64 -2.18 6.68
CA VAL A 91 -3.06 -2.55 6.54
C VAL A 91 -3.93 -1.62 7.35
N SER A 92 -3.57 -1.37 8.62
CA SER A 92 -4.34 -0.49 9.51
C SER A 92 -4.44 0.93 8.96
N LEU A 93 -3.33 1.49 8.46
CA LEU A 93 -3.31 2.81 7.84
C LEU A 93 -4.12 2.85 6.55
N THR A 94 -4.02 1.81 5.71
CA THR A 94 -4.71 1.76 4.42
C THR A 94 -6.23 1.63 4.60
N VAL A 95 -6.66 0.67 5.40
CA VAL A 95 -8.08 0.44 5.70
C VAL A 95 -8.65 1.62 6.49
N GLY A 96 -7.92 2.14 7.48
CA GLY A 96 -8.34 3.31 8.25
C GLY A 96 -8.52 4.55 7.37
N SER A 97 -7.59 4.80 6.44
CA SER A 97 -7.70 5.89 5.47
C SER A 97 -8.91 5.73 4.56
N TRP A 98 -9.16 4.51 4.08
CA TRP A 98 -10.35 4.23 3.26
C TRP A 98 -11.65 4.41 4.05
N ILE A 99 -11.72 3.92 5.30
CA ILE A 99 -12.90 4.11 6.17
C ILE A 99 -13.18 5.60 6.37
N LEU A 100 -12.15 6.42 6.61
CA LEU A 100 -12.32 7.87 6.76
C LEU A 100 -12.92 8.49 5.50
N VAL A 101 -12.41 8.15 4.31
CA VAL A 101 -12.95 8.64 3.04
C VAL A 101 -14.40 8.15 2.83
N ALA A 102 -14.66 6.87 3.02
CA ALA A 102 -15.99 6.29 2.85
C ALA A 102 -17.01 6.86 3.86
N ALA A 103 -16.60 7.17 5.09
CA ALA A 103 -17.48 7.79 6.07
C ALA A 103 -17.82 9.25 5.73
N MET A 104 -16.88 9.99 5.12
CA MET A 104 -17.10 11.38 4.74
C MET A 104 -17.92 11.53 3.46
N PHE A 105 -17.81 10.58 2.52
CA PHE A 105 -18.37 10.72 1.16
C PHE A 105 -19.29 9.57 0.72
N GLY A 106 -19.57 8.60 1.61
CA GLY A 106 -20.29 7.36 1.31
C GLY A 106 -21.78 7.48 0.99
N GLY A 107 -22.31 8.70 0.89
CA GLY A 107 -23.73 8.95 0.60
C GLY A 107 -24.13 8.74 -0.87
N GLU A 108 -23.16 8.80 -1.80
CA GLU A 108 -23.41 8.71 -3.24
C GLU A 108 -22.58 7.56 -3.86
N GLY A 109 -23.21 6.64 -4.62
CA GLY A 109 -22.53 5.57 -5.36
C GLY A 109 -22.45 4.19 -4.66
N ASN A 110 -21.76 3.23 -5.30
CA ASN A 110 -21.72 1.81 -4.89
C ASN A 110 -20.68 1.48 -3.80
N TRP A 111 -20.55 2.31 -2.76
CA TRP A 111 -19.57 2.12 -1.67
C TRP A 111 -19.69 0.76 -0.96
N ARG A 112 -20.91 0.21 -0.85
CA ARG A 112 -21.13 -1.13 -0.27
C ARG A 112 -20.45 -2.24 -1.05
N HIS A 113 -20.49 -2.18 -2.38
CA HIS A 113 -19.80 -3.15 -3.24
C HIS A 113 -18.29 -3.10 -2.99
N PHE A 114 -17.73 -1.88 -2.94
CA PHE A 114 -16.32 -1.67 -2.69
C PHE A 114 -15.88 -1.99 -1.26
N ALA A 115 -16.77 -1.89 -0.27
CA ALA A 115 -16.52 -2.34 1.10
C ALA A 115 -16.29 -3.86 1.18
N ILE A 116 -17.08 -4.64 0.44
CA ILE A 116 -16.90 -6.09 0.35
C ILE A 116 -15.59 -6.40 -0.37
N ALA A 117 -15.31 -5.69 -1.46
CA ALA A 117 -14.10 -5.91 -2.25
C ALA A 117 -12.82 -5.55 -1.47
N ILE A 118 -12.78 -4.45 -0.72
CA ILE A 118 -11.61 -4.09 0.10
C ILE A 118 -11.44 -5.06 1.27
N PHE A 119 -12.54 -5.56 1.86
CA PHE A 119 -12.48 -6.61 2.87
C PHE A 119 -11.87 -7.90 2.32
N ALA A 120 -12.39 -8.40 1.19
CA ALA A 120 -11.87 -9.60 0.53
C ALA A 120 -10.38 -9.44 0.15
N THR A 121 -10.01 -8.27 -0.36
CA THR A 121 -8.62 -7.95 -0.69
C THR A 121 -7.72 -7.92 0.54
N THR A 122 -8.22 -7.40 1.67
CA THR A 122 -7.48 -7.41 2.94
C THR A 122 -7.20 -8.83 3.39
N VAL A 123 -8.21 -9.71 3.37
CA VAL A 123 -8.06 -11.14 3.70
C VAL A 123 -7.03 -11.79 2.77
N LEU A 124 -7.11 -11.54 1.47
CA LEU A 124 -6.16 -12.06 0.51
C LEU A 124 -4.72 -11.59 0.78
N ALA A 125 -4.54 -10.30 1.11
CA ALA A 125 -3.24 -9.76 1.47
C ALA A 125 -2.64 -10.43 2.72
N VAL A 126 -3.46 -10.72 3.74
CA VAL A 126 -3.02 -11.47 4.93
C VAL A 126 -2.55 -12.88 4.53
N VAL A 127 -3.33 -13.58 3.71
CA VAL A 127 -2.98 -14.92 3.24
C VAL A 127 -1.67 -14.92 2.45
N ILE A 128 -1.49 -13.94 1.55
CA ILE A 128 -0.24 -13.78 0.79
C ILE A 128 0.95 -13.61 1.73
N GLN A 129 0.81 -12.76 2.75
CA GLN A 129 1.88 -12.51 3.72
C GLN A 129 2.26 -13.80 4.48
N GLU A 130 1.26 -14.51 5.00
CA GLU A 130 1.45 -15.77 5.72
C GLU A 130 2.17 -16.82 4.84
N VAL A 131 1.74 -16.96 3.58
CA VAL A 131 2.36 -17.88 2.62
C VAL A 131 3.82 -17.50 2.37
N GLN A 132 4.12 -16.22 2.18
CA GLN A 132 5.50 -15.78 1.97
C GLN A 132 6.39 -16.03 3.18
N GLN A 133 5.92 -15.73 4.38
CA GLN A 133 6.67 -15.99 5.61
C GLN A 133 6.98 -17.48 5.75
N ARG A 134 5.99 -18.36 5.52
CA ARG A 134 6.18 -19.82 5.57
C ARG A 134 7.13 -20.31 4.50
N ALA A 135 7.05 -19.78 3.28
CA ALA A 135 7.95 -20.14 2.19
C ALA A 135 9.41 -19.82 2.53
N LEU A 136 9.68 -18.64 3.09
CA LEU A 136 11.03 -18.25 3.49
C LEU A 136 11.58 -19.08 4.65
N THR A 137 10.76 -19.35 5.67
CA THR A 137 11.18 -20.23 6.79
C THR A 137 11.55 -21.62 6.30
N ARG A 138 10.77 -22.19 5.35
CA ARG A 138 11.07 -23.50 4.75
C ARG A 138 12.36 -23.49 3.94
N LEU A 139 12.62 -22.42 3.19
CA LEU A 139 13.87 -22.26 2.43
C LEU A 139 15.09 -22.17 3.36
N GLN A 140 14.97 -21.45 4.47
CA GLN A 140 16.05 -21.37 5.46
C GLN A 140 16.34 -22.74 6.09
N GLN A 141 15.31 -23.51 6.42
CA GLN A 141 15.46 -24.86 6.97
C GLN A 141 16.16 -25.81 5.97
N SER A 142 15.83 -25.76 4.68
CA SER A 142 16.48 -26.61 3.68
C SER A 142 17.95 -26.27 3.47
N LEU A 143 18.33 -25.00 3.58
CA LEU A 143 19.73 -24.57 3.41
C LEU A 143 20.60 -25.01 4.58
N ILE A 144 20.10 -24.93 5.83
CA ILE A 144 20.85 -25.34 7.02
C ILE A 144 21.15 -26.85 6.98
N VAL A 145 20.16 -27.68 6.62
CA VAL A 145 20.35 -29.14 6.50
C VAL A 145 21.40 -29.51 5.46
N GLN A 146 21.54 -28.71 4.39
CA GLN A 146 22.53 -28.94 3.35
C GLN A 146 23.95 -28.53 3.77
N GLU A 147 24.11 -27.57 4.69
CA GLU A 147 25.41 -27.15 5.21
C GLU A 147 25.95 -28.13 6.28
N ASP A 148 25.06 -28.85 6.96
CA ASP A 148 25.37 -29.87 7.97
C ASP A 148 25.65 -31.30 7.40
N SER A 149 25.55 -31.49 6.07
CA SER A 149 25.74 -32.79 5.38
C SER A 149 27.06 -32.84 4.60
#